data_AF-A0A4D6XC07-F1
#
_entry.id   AF-A0A4D6XC07-F1
#
_cell.length_a   1.000
_cell.length_b   1.000
_cell.length_c   1.000
_cell.angle_alpha   90.00
_cell.angle_beta   90.00
_cell.angle_gamma   90.00
#
_symmetry.space_group_name_H-M   'P 1'
#
loop_
_entity.id
_entity.type
_entity.pdbx_description
1 polymer ?
#
loop_
_entity_poly.entity_id
_entity_poly.type
_entity_poly.pdbx_seq_one_letter_code
_entity_poly.pdbx_strand_id
1 'polypeptide(L)'
;MNRLASQPYARWALGALLGLSLVLTGGCSSKPKQARYAAVGSNCYAKAVPQSGEGGLAWGNTMSIARQKSLNNCIRYASRSGGTPDTCQVVLAKCKN
;
A
#
# COMPACT_ATOMS: atom_id res chain seq x y z
N MET A 1 -0.61 44.68 -41.93
CA MET A 1 -1.36 44.63 -40.66
C MET A 1 -2.23 43.38 -40.69
N ASN A 2 -1.70 42.19 -40.38
CA ASN A 2 -2.45 40.93 -40.58
C ASN A 2 -2.39 40.06 -39.31
N ARG A 3 -3.15 40.43 -38.26
CA ARG A 3 -3.34 39.63 -37.03
C ARG A 3 -4.76 39.09 -36.91
N LEU A 4 -5.30 38.45 -37.95
CA LEU A 4 -6.70 37.97 -37.92
C LEU A 4 -6.92 36.49 -38.25
N ALA A 5 -5.88 35.73 -38.63
CA ALA A 5 -6.06 34.32 -39.02
C ALA A 5 -5.66 33.27 -37.95
N SER A 6 -5.13 33.68 -36.79
CA SER A 6 -4.60 32.74 -35.78
C SER A 6 -5.47 32.54 -34.54
N GLN A 7 -6.49 33.39 -34.34
CA GLN A 7 -7.29 33.37 -33.12
C GLN A 7 -8.31 32.22 -32.97
N PRO A 8 -8.99 31.71 -34.03
CA PRO A 8 -9.98 30.67 -33.80
C PRO A 8 -9.29 29.36 -33.43
N TYR A 9 -8.28 28.94 -34.18
CA TYR A 9 -7.56 27.68 -33.95
C TYR A 9 -6.87 27.61 -32.59
N ALA A 10 -6.28 28.72 -32.12
CA ALA A 10 -5.65 28.78 -30.81
C ALA A 10 -6.68 28.62 -29.67
N ARG A 11 -7.88 29.21 -29.80
CA ARG A 11 -8.96 29.07 -28.81
C ARG A 11 -9.55 27.66 -28.80
N TRP A 12 -9.71 27.04 -29.96
CA TRP A 12 -10.14 25.64 -30.08
C TRP A 12 -9.10 24.66 -29.50
N ALA A 13 -7.80 24.88 -29.79
CA ALA A 13 -6.73 24.08 -29.23
C ALA A 13 -6.63 24.20 -27.70
N LEU A 14 -6.75 25.42 -27.17
CA LEU A 14 -6.79 25.66 -25.72
C LEU A 14 -7.99 24.99 -25.05
N GLY A 15 -9.18 25.05 -25.67
CA GLY A 15 -10.37 24.36 -25.20
C GLY A 15 -10.21 22.84 -25.17
N ALA A 16 -9.61 22.25 -26.21
CA ALA A 16 -9.34 20.82 -26.28
C ALA A 16 -8.33 20.37 -25.21
N LEU A 17 -7.25 21.14 -24.99
CA LEU A 17 -6.24 20.88 -23.96
C LEU A 17 -6.84 20.93 -22.53
N LEU A 18 -7.70 21.92 -22.27
CA LEU A 18 -8.42 22.03 -20.99
C LEU A 18 -9.37 20.85 -20.80
N GLY A 19 -10.18 20.52 -21.82
CA GLY A 19 -11.09 19.37 -21.78
C GLY A 19 -10.37 18.05 -21.49
N LEU A 20 -9.23 17.80 -22.15
CA LEU A 20 -8.41 16.60 -21.90
C LEU A 20 -7.90 16.53 -20.45
N SER A 21 -7.47 17.67 -19.90
CA SER A 21 -6.94 17.76 -18.54
C SER A 21 -8.02 17.47 -17.48
N LEU A 22 -9.27 17.90 -17.72
CA LEU A 22 -10.40 17.59 -16.84
C LEU A 22 -10.82 16.11 -16.92
N VAL A 23 -10.77 15.50 -18.11
CA VAL A 23 -11.07 14.06 -18.27
C VAL A 23 -10.00 13.20 -17.58
N LEU A 24 -8.72 13.56 -17.67
CA LEU A 24 -7.65 12.82 -16.98
C LEU A 24 -7.75 12.90 -15.45
N THR A 25 -8.29 13.98 -14.90
CA THR A 25 -8.39 14.16 -13.44
C THR A 25 -9.67 13.56 -12.85
N GLY A 26 -10.73 13.34 -13.64
CA GLY A 26 -12.01 12.79 -13.19
C GLY A 26 -12.09 11.26 -13.09
N GLY A 27 -11.06 10.51 -13.51
CA GLY A 27 -11.17 9.09 -13.84
C GLY A 27 -10.88 8.03 -12.76
N CYS A 28 -10.76 8.35 -11.46
CA CYS A 28 -10.38 7.33 -10.46
C CYS A 28 -10.99 7.46 -9.05
N SER A 29 -12.06 8.24 -8.86
CA SER A 29 -12.72 8.38 -7.55
C SER A 29 -14.03 7.59 -7.41
N SER A 30 -14.15 6.46 -8.09
CA SER A 30 -15.29 5.54 -7.95
C SER A 30 -14.82 4.11 -7.70
N LYS A 31 -13.76 3.97 -6.91
CA LYS A 31 -13.60 2.77 -6.10
C LYS A 31 -14.39 3.05 -4.82
N PRO A 32 -15.51 2.37 -4.52
CA PRO A 32 -15.98 2.36 -3.16
C PRO A 32 -14.76 2.04 -2.32
N LYS A 33 -14.45 2.89 -1.33
CA LYS A 33 -13.62 2.45 -0.22
C LYS A 33 -14.42 1.27 0.34
N GLN A 34 -14.15 0.05 -0.14
CA GLN A 34 -14.31 -1.13 0.68
C GLN A 34 -13.54 -0.72 1.94
N ALA A 35 -14.29 -0.29 2.95
CA ALA A 35 -13.80 -0.24 4.30
C ALA A 35 -13.28 -1.65 4.48
N ARG A 36 -11.97 -1.83 4.32
CA ARG A 36 -11.33 -3.13 4.27
C ARG A 36 -11.44 -3.65 5.68
N TYR A 37 -12.59 -4.26 5.95
CA TYR A 37 -12.95 -4.91 7.18
C TYR A 37 -12.92 -3.90 8.34
N ALA A 38 -14.06 -3.66 8.99
CA ALA A 38 -13.99 -3.48 10.43
C ALA A 38 -13.21 -4.71 10.91
N ALA A 39 -11.94 -4.51 11.28
CA ALA A 39 -11.08 -5.61 11.68
C ALA A 39 -11.77 -6.18 12.91
N VAL A 40 -12.53 -7.27 12.72
CA VAL A 40 -12.78 -8.22 13.79
C VAL A 40 -11.37 -8.48 14.32
N GLY A 41 -11.08 -7.92 15.50
CA GLY A 41 -9.73 -7.89 16.02
C GLY A 41 -9.20 -9.30 15.98
N SER A 42 -8.14 -9.52 15.20
CA SER A 42 -7.55 -10.85 15.11
C SER A 42 -7.16 -11.29 16.52
N ASN A 43 -7.61 -12.48 16.92
CA ASN A 43 -7.35 -12.94 18.28
C ASN A 43 -5.88 -13.34 18.49
N CYS A 44 -5.14 -13.63 17.42
CA CYS A 44 -3.75 -14.06 17.52
C CYS A 44 -2.78 -13.04 16.95
N TYR A 45 -1.62 -12.93 17.59
CA TYR A 45 -0.47 -12.16 17.12
C TYR A 45 0.80 -13.00 17.17
N ALA A 46 1.75 -12.63 16.32
CA ALA A 46 3.09 -13.18 16.33
C ALA A 46 4.11 -12.08 16.08
N LYS A 47 5.35 -12.36 16.46
CA LYS A 47 6.54 -11.56 16.18
C LYS A 47 7.61 -12.48 15.60
N ALA A 48 8.16 -12.08 14.47
CA ALA A 48 9.34 -12.68 13.89
C ALA A 48 10.47 -11.66 13.85
N VAL A 49 11.71 -12.09 14.10
CA VAL A 49 12.90 -11.23 14.07
C VAL A 49 14.03 -11.90 13.28
N PRO A 50 14.86 -11.11 12.57
CA PRO A 50 16.13 -11.57 12.03
C PRO A 50 17.18 -11.71 13.14
N GLN A 51 18.39 -12.20 12.80
CA GLN A 51 19.50 -12.31 13.74
C GLN A 51 19.96 -10.94 14.29
N SER A 52 19.90 -9.90 13.47
CA SER A 52 20.20 -8.51 13.84
C SER A 52 19.12 -7.57 13.30
N GLY A 53 18.74 -6.55 14.07
CA GLY A 53 17.75 -5.56 13.63
C GLY A 53 16.31 -5.88 14.02
N GLU A 54 15.38 -5.11 13.45
CA GLU A 54 13.95 -5.25 13.72
C GLU A 54 13.30 -6.23 12.74
N GLY A 55 12.29 -6.96 13.23
CA GLY A 55 11.47 -7.84 12.40
C GLY A 55 9.99 -7.50 12.42
N GLY A 56 9.18 -8.39 11.87
CA GLY A 56 7.74 -8.17 11.67
C GLY A 56 6.87 -8.56 12.87
N LEU A 57 5.94 -7.67 13.25
CA LEU A 57 4.78 -7.99 14.09
C LEU A 57 3.55 -8.15 13.18
N ALA A 58 2.75 -9.19 13.41
CA ALA A 58 1.54 -9.41 12.65
C ALA A 58 0.43 -10.05 13.46
N TRP A 59 -0.80 -9.72 13.08
CA TRP A 59 -2.04 -10.22 13.64
C TRP A 59 -2.77 -11.12 12.63
N GLY A 60 -3.40 -12.19 13.12
CA GLY A 60 -4.18 -13.16 12.35
C GLY A 60 -5.25 -13.87 13.18
N ASN A 61 -6.31 -14.37 12.53
CA ASN A 61 -7.43 -15.02 13.21
C ASN A 61 -7.03 -16.35 13.86
N THR A 62 -5.98 -16.99 13.35
CA THR A 62 -5.38 -18.19 13.92
C THR A 62 -3.90 -17.96 14.18
N MET A 63 -3.32 -18.76 15.08
CA MET A 63 -1.89 -18.69 15.40
C MET A 63 -1.02 -18.91 14.15
N SER A 64 -1.42 -19.83 13.27
CA SER A 64 -0.70 -20.11 12.02
C SER A 64 -0.67 -18.91 11.08
N ILE A 65 -1.81 -18.24 10.88
CA ILE A 65 -1.89 -17.04 10.04
C ILE A 65 -1.03 -15.91 10.61
N ALA A 66 -1.08 -15.70 11.94
CA ALA A 66 -0.28 -14.68 12.60
C ALA A 66 1.23 -14.95 12.40
N ARG A 67 1.67 -16.19 12.60
CA ARG A 67 3.07 -16.62 12.39
C ARG A 67 3.53 -16.38 10.96
N GLN A 68 2.78 -16.89 9.98
CA GLN A 68 3.14 -16.74 8.57
C GLN A 68 3.24 -15.27 8.17
N LYS A 69 2.27 -14.46 8.58
CA LYS A 69 2.27 -13.02 8.26
C LYS A 69 3.44 -12.29 8.92
N SER A 70 3.80 -12.65 10.15
CA SER A 70 4.96 -12.07 10.82
C SER A 70 6.27 -12.44 10.15
N LEU A 71 6.44 -13.71 9.76
CA LEU A 71 7.61 -14.17 9.02
C LEU A 71 7.73 -13.47 7.68
N ASN A 72 6.65 -13.40 6.89
CA ASN A 72 6.65 -12.71 5.60
C ASN A 72 7.00 -11.22 5.77
N ASN A 73 6.47 -10.56 6.81
CA ASN A 73 6.82 -9.18 7.11
C ASN A 73 8.30 -9.04 7.52
N CYS A 74 8.83 -9.96 8.32
CA CYS A 74 10.25 -9.99 8.67
C CYS A 74 11.10 -10.12 7.40
N ILE A 75 10.88 -11.15 6.58
CA ILE A 75 11.66 -11.41 5.36
C ILE A 75 11.65 -10.18 4.44
N ARG A 76 10.47 -9.55 4.30
CA ARG A 76 10.29 -8.39 3.42
C ARG A 76 11.04 -7.14 3.89
N TYR A 77 11.27 -7.00 5.19
CA TYR A 77 11.74 -5.74 5.78
C TYR A 77 13.01 -5.84 6.62
N ALA A 78 13.53 -7.04 6.88
CA ALA A 78 14.71 -7.26 7.71
C ALA A 78 15.90 -6.42 7.25
N SER A 79 16.13 -6.34 5.93
CA SER A 79 17.23 -5.57 5.36
C SER A 79 17.17 -4.07 5.64
N ARG A 80 15.97 -3.51 5.88
CA ARG A 80 15.80 -2.08 6.19
C ARG A 80 16.28 -1.73 7.60
N SER A 81 16.32 -2.71 8.49
CA SER A 81 16.73 -2.54 9.89
C SER A 81 18.10 -3.18 10.17
N GLY A 82 18.88 -3.49 9.12
CA GLY A 82 20.22 -4.10 9.25
C GLY A 82 20.19 -5.61 9.53
N GLY A 83 19.09 -6.29 9.20
CA GLY A 83 18.93 -7.74 9.34
C GLY A 83 18.92 -8.48 8.02
N THR A 84 19.11 -9.80 8.10
CA THR A 84 19.16 -10.69 6.93
C THR A 84 17.82 -11.43 6.74
N PRO A 85 17.14 -11.32 5.58
CA PRO A 85 15.81 -11.91 5.35
C PRO A 85 15.72 -13.42 5.62
N ASP A 86 16.77 -14.17 5.32
CA ASP A 86 16.90 -15.61 5.49
C ASP A 86 17.05 -16.05 6.96
N THR A 87 17.41 -15.13 7.86
CA THR A 87 17.54 -15.40 9.31
C THR A 87 16.24 -15.15 10.08
N CYS A 88 15.15 -14.81 9.40
CA CYS A 88 13.88 -14.49 10.04
C CYS A 88 13.23 -15.70 10.72
N GLN A 89 12.99 -15.59 12.02
CA GLN A 89 12.38 -16.64 12.83
C GLN A 89 11.27 -16.09 13.74
N VAL A 90 10.23 -16.89 13.99
CA VAL A 90 9.17 -16.54 14.95
C VAL A 90 9.69 -16.73 16.36
N VAL A 91 9.80 -15.63 17.10
CA VAL A 91 10.23 -15.65 18.51
C VAL A 91 9.06 -15.60 19.50
N LEU A 92 7.90 -15.13 19.04
CA LEU A 92 6.72 -15.05 19.88
C LEU A 92 5.46 -15.26 19.03
N ALA A 93 4.51 -16.03 19.55
CA ALA A 93 3.17 -16.15 19.00
C ALA A 93 2.18 -16.46 20.10
N LYS A 94 1.09 -15.72 20.18
CA LYS A 94 0.08 -15.85 21.23
C LYS A 94 -1.31 -15.52 20.67
N CYS A 95 -2.33 -16.18 21.22
CA CYS A 95 -3.72 -15.83 21.02
C CYS A 95 -4.32 -15.26 22.30
N LYS A 96 -5.24 -14.33 22.15
CA LYS A 96 -6.16 -13.89 23.18
C LYS A 96 -7.24 -14.97 23.31
N ASN A 97 -7.47 -15.42 24.54
CA ASN A 97 -8.57 -16.32 24.89
C ASN A 97 -9.88 -15.55 24.98
#